data_AF-A0A7V0SC22-F1
#
_entry.id   AF-A0A7V0SC22-F1
#
_cell.length_a   1.000
_cell.length_b   1.000
_cell.length_c   1.000
_cell.angle_alpha   90.00
_cell.angle_beta   90.00
_cell.angle_gamma   90.00
#
_symmetry.space_group_name_H-M   'P 1'
#
loop_
_entity.id
_entity.type
_entity.pdbx_description
1 polymer ?
#
loop_
_entity_poly.entity_id
_entity_poly.type
_entity_poly.pdbx_seq_one_letter_code
_entity_poly.pdbx_strand_id
1 'polypeptide(L)'
;MLKTAMIFSLTAFLFHNGYLYAAPPTGFDYYGAVSTGKKGPCEQFEKKDGTRILKCPDREEARLPDGTFIEVFPDGKKKIRSADGSLLLIDFEGTRIYRSPDGKEKTVSMDGKTPYGLAIEPVEKTLTSGENVLVIRYNNMKSDDILDGEYKKFWDGLLSGAGKRISSRSSRSAFSGTIELSLCRFSRTGYCRRQNRTGLTAELYKGTAFLKSFTFSAPELRKPDLREKLIGTVLDAVLSD
;
A
#
# COMPACT_ATOMS: atom_id res chain seq x y z
N MET A 1 42.69 50.24 38.67
CA MET A 1 42.75 48.80 38.33
C MET A 1 41.41 48.19 38.68
N LEU A 2 40.52 48.08 37.70
CA LEU A 2 39.19 47.49 37.87
C LEU A 2 38.88 46.77 36.56
N LYS A 3 38.65 45.46 36.60
CA LYS A 3 37.91 44.74 35.56
C LYS A 3 37.55 43.34 36.07
N THR A 4 36.33 43.24 36.57
CA THR A 4 35.56 42.01 36.70
C THR A 4 34.46 42.10 35.65
N ALA A 5 34.38 41.13 34.74
CA ALA A 5 33.14 40.69 34.09
C ALA A 5 33.43 39.45 33.25
N MET A 6 33.05 38.30 33.80
CA MET A 6 32.96 37.01 33.13
C MET A 6 31.71 37.06 32.23
N ILE A 7 31.86 36.86 30.92
CA ILE A 7 30.73 36.65 30.01
C ILE A 7 30.93 35.28 29.37
N PHE A 8 30.17 34.30 29.85
CA PHE A 8 29.97 33.03 29.18
C PHE A 8 29.11 33.27 27.93
N SER A 9 29.70 33.18 26.74
CA SER A 9 28.96 33.14 25.49
C SER A 9 28.49 31.70 25.25
N LEU A 10 27.20 31.47 25.46
CA LEU A 10 26.51 30.23 25.16
C LEU A 10 26.30 30.17 23.64
N THR A 11 27.18 29.46 22.91
CA THR A 11 26.98 29.18 21.48
C THR A 11 25.77 28.27 21.30
N ALA A 12 24.71 28.83 20.72
CA ALA A 12 23.49 28.13 20.33
C ALA A 12 23.80 27.04 19.28
N PHE A 13 23.50 25.79 19.64
CA PHE A 13 23.36 24.70 18.68
C PHE A 13 22.08 24.96 17.86
N LEU A 14 22.26 25.46 16.64
CA LEU A 14 21.20 25.50 15.63
C LEU A 14 20.92 24.06 15.16
N PHE A 15 19.98 23.39 15.82
CA PHE A 15 19.32 22.21 15.29
C PHE A 15 18.59 22.59 14.00
N HIS A 16 19.19 22.25 12.85
CA HIS A 16 18.48 22.19 11.58
C HIS A 16 17.48 21.03 11.66
N ASN A 17 16.27 21.30 12.16
CA ASN A 17 15.11 20.46 11.91
C ASN A 17 14.71 20.61 10.44
N GLY A 18 15.47 19.96 9.57
CA GLY A 18 15.05 19.67 8.21
C GLY A 18 13.94 18.62 8.27
N TYR A 19 12.71 19.08 8.51
CA TYR A 19 11.53 18.32 8.13
C TYR A 19 11.61 18.13 6.62
N LEU A 20 12.14 16.99 6.20
CA LEU A 20 11.91 16.43 4.88
C LEU A 20 10.39 16.19 4.80
N TYR A 21 9.65 17.23 4.41
CA TYR A 21 8.34 17.04 3.82
C TYR A 21 8.61 16.23 2.55
N ALA A 22 8.43 14.91 2.65
CA ALA A 22 8.22 14.09 1.48
C ALA A 22 7.13 14.81 0.67
N ALA A 23 7.50 15.32 -0.51
CA ALA A 23 6.54 15.96 -1.39
C ALA A 23 5.36 14.98 -1.53
N PRO A 24 4.11 15.44 -1.35
CA PRO A 24 2.96 14.56 -1.55
C PRO A 24 3.14 13.88 -2.91
N PRO A 25 2.93 12.56 -3.01
CA PRO A 25 3.15 11.84 -4.25
C PRO A 25 2.34 12.54 -5.33
N THR A 26 3.03 13.21 -6.26
CA THR A 26 2.36 13.97 -7.29
C THR A 26 1.54 13.01 -8.14
N GLY A 27 0.33 13.43 -8.51
CA GLY A 27 -0.58 12.59 -9.30
C GLY A 27 -0.05 12.31 -10.70
N PHE A 28 0.85 13.17 -11.17
CA PHE A 28 1.45 13.13 -12.49
C PHE A 28 2.96 12.95 -12.45
N ASP A 29 3.47 12.42 -13.56
CA ASP A 29 4.89 12.44 -13.89
C ASP A 29 5.26 13.83 -14.46
N TYR A 30 6.14 14.53 -13.77
CA TYR A 30 6.67 15.84 -14.19
C TYR A 30 8.00 15.73 -14.96
N TYR A 31 8.49 14.52 -15.22
CA TYR A 31 9.72 14.34 -15.98
C TYR A 31 9.61 14.98 -17.37
N GLY A 32 10.60 15.82 -17.71
CA GLY A 32 10.65 16.58 -18.95
C GLY A 32 9.67 17.75 -19.04
N ALA A 33 8.94 18.08 -17.97
CA ALA A 33 8.06 19.24 -17.94
C ALA A 33 8.85 20.51 -17.58
N VAL A 34 8.59 21.60 -18.29
CA VAL A 34 9.17 22.92 -18.04
C VAL A 34 8.10 23.83 -17.45
N SER A 35 8.41 24.56 -16.39
CA SER A 35 7.47 25.53 -15.82
C SER A 35 7.26 26.69 -16.81
N THR A 36 6.00 27.01 -17.09
CA THR A 36 5.61 28.11 -17.99
C THR A 36 5.00 29.30 -17.25
N GLY A 37 4.98 29.27 -15.91
CA GLY A 37 4.46 30.33 -15.06
C GLY A 37 3.34 29.87 -14.14
N LYS A 38 2.40 30.78 -13.85
CA LYS A 38 1.25 30.54 -12.98
C LYS A 38 -0.05 30.89 -13.67
N LYS A 39 -1.11 30.15 -13.32
CA LYS A 39 -2.49 30.43 -13.72
C LYS A 39 -3.36 30.49 -12.45
N GLY A 40 -3.60 31.70 -11.95
CA GLY A 40 -4.24 31.88 -10.65
C GLY A 40 -3.42 31.24 -9.52
N PRO A 41 -4.01 30.38 -8.66
CA PRO A 41 -3.27 29.69 -7.60
C PRO A 41 -2.43 28.51 -8.11
N CYS A 42 -2.52 28.16 -9.40
CA CYS A 42 -1.90 26.97 -9.95
C CYS A 42 -0.55 27.27 -10.61
N GLU A 43 0.43 26.40 -10.40
CA GLU A 43 1.67 26.37 -11.18
C GLU A 43 1.42 25.65 -12.50
N GLN A 44 1.97 26.19 -13.59
CA GLN A 44 1.79 25.63 -14.93
C GLN A 44 3.09 25.05 -15.46
N PHE A 45 2.98 23.88 -16.10
CA PHE A 45 4.08 23.19 -16.74
C PHE A 45 3.66 22.67 -18.12
N GLU A 46 4.63 22.57 -19.03
CA GLU A 46 4.43 22.03 -20.38
C GLU A 46 5.56 21.04 -20.72
N LYS A 47 5.19 19.90 -21.32
CA LYS A 47 6.12 18.91 -21.85
C LYS A 47 6.33 19.13 -23.34
N LYS A 48 7.46 18.61 -23.87
CA LYS A 48 7.80 18.68 -25.30
C LYS A 48 6.73 18.06 -26.22
N ASP A 49 6.01 17.05 -25.73
CA ASP A 49 4.93 16.39 -26.49
C ASP A 49 3.65 17.24 -26.61
N GLY A 50 3.56 18.37 -25.90
CA GLY A 50 2.39 19.24 -25.86
C GLY A 50 1.48 19.00 -24.64
N THR A 51 1.84 18.07 -23.74
CA THR A 51 1.12 17.86 -22.48
C THR A 51 1.24 19.09 -21.60
N ARG A 52 0.11 19.60 -21.10
CA ARG A 52 0.06 20.74 -20.17
C ARG A 52 -0.42 20.28 -18.81
N ILE A 53 0.31 20.64 -17.76
CA ILE A 53 0.02 20.26 -16.38
C ILE A 53 -0.25 21.53 -15.55
N LEU A 54 -1.31 21.49 -14.74
CA LEU A 54 -1.59 22.50 -13.72
C LEU A 54 -1.50 21.84 -12.34
N LYS A 55 -0.63 22.36 -11.49
CA LYS A 55 -0.51 21.95 -10.09
C LYS A 55 -1.21 23.00 -9.23
N CYS A 56 -2.42 22.71 -8.79
CA CYS A 56 -3.22 23.58 -7.92
C CYS A 56 -3.19 23.06 -6.46
N PRO A 57 -3.54 23.90 -5.47
CA PRO A 57 -3.58 23.46 -4.07
C PRO A 57 -4.58 22.34 -3.77
N ASP A 58 -5.70 22.32 -4.49
CA ASP A 58 -6.85 21.43 -4.28
C ASP A 58 -6.91 20.25 -5.26
N ARG A 59 -6.08 20.26 -6.31
CA ARG A 59 -5.99 19.20 -7.34
C ARG A 59 -4.81 19.42 -8.28
N GLU A 60 -4.44 18.38 -9.00
CA GLU A 60 -3.59 18.49 -10.18
C GLU A 60 -4.42 18.20 -11.44
N GLU A 61 -4.15 18.89 -12.54
CA GLU A 61 -4.79 18.67 -13.85
C GLU A 61 -3.74 18.42 -14.94
N ALA A 62 -4.05 17.58 -15.92
CA ALA A 62 -3.26 17.42 -17.13
C ALA A 62 -4.16 17.40 -18.38
N ARG A 63 -3.71 18.07 -19.44
CA ARG A 63 -4.27 17.98 -20.80
C ARG A 63 -3.23 17.36 -21.70
N LEU A 64 -3.56 16.20 -22.24
CA LEU A 64 -2.70 15.48 -23.17
C LEU A 64 -2.92 15.99 -24.61
N PRO A 65 -1.94 15.77 -25.50
CA PRO A 65 -2.04 16.19 -26.90
C PRO A 65 -3.21 15.55 -27.67
N ASP A 66 -3.64 14.36 -27.25
CA ASP A 66 -4.78 13.63 -27.80
C ASP A 66 -6.14 14.22 -27.40
N GLY A 67 -6.16 15.26 -26.54
CA GLY A 67 -7.36 15.88 -26.01
C GLY A 67 -7.88 15.28 -24.70
N THR A 68 -7.23 14.24 -24.18
CA THR A 68 -7.57 13.65 -22.87
C THR A 68 -7.29 14.65 -21.75
N PHE A 69 -8.27 14.83 -20.87
CA PHE A 69 -8.18 15.63 -19.66
C PHE A 69 -8.16 14.73 -18.42
N ILE A 70 -7.20 14.94 -17.54
CA ILE A 70 -7.03 14.18 -16.30
C ILE A 70 -7.02 15.15 -15.12
N GLU A 71 -7.73 14.80 -14.06
CA GLU A 71 -7.80 15.55 -12.80
C GLU A 71 -7.56 14.57 -11.64
N VAL A 72 -6.68 14.94 -10.70
CA VAL A 72 -6.29 14.13 -9.55
C VAL A 72 -6.45 14.98 -8.29
N PHE A 73 -7.19 14.46 -7.31
CA PHE A 73 -7.47 15.16 -6.05
C PHE A 73 -6.55 14.66 -4.92
N PRO A 74 -6.29 15.48 -3.88
CA PRO A 74 -5.45 15.11 -2.73
C PRO A 74 -5.92 13.86 -1.97
N ASP A 75 -7.23 13.58 -1.98
CA ASP A 75 -7.79 12.37 -1.35
C ASP A 75 -7.47 11.08 -2.13
N GLY A 76 -7.01 11.21 -3.38
CA GLY A 76 -6.69 10.13 -4.31
C GLY A 76 -7.76 9.91 -5.37
N LYS A 77 -8.88 10.62 -5.33
CA LYS A 77 -9.89 10.56 -6.40
C LYS A 77 -9.28 11.01 -7.72
N LYS A 78 -9.70 10.36 -8.81
CA LYS A 78 -9.22 10.67 -10.15
C LYS A 78 -10.38 10.74 -11.13
N LYS A 79 -10.31 11.69 -12.05
CA LYS A 79 -11.24 11.85 -13.15
C LYS A 79 -10.45 11.93 -14.45
N ILE A 80 -10.83 11.09 -15.42
CA ILE A 80 -10.23 11.06 -16.75
C ILE A 80 -11.36 11.22 -17.75
N ARG A 81 -11.26 12.25 -18.59
CA ARG A 81 -12.17 12.47 -19.71
C ARG A 81 -11.38 12.35 -21.00
N SER A 82 -11.72 11.38 -21.83
CA SER A 82 -11.09 11.19 -23.12
C SER A 82 -11.66 12.18 -24.15
N ALA A 83 -10.97 12.37 -25.27
CA ALA A 83 -11.41 13.28 -26.33
C ALA A 83 -12.74 12.88 -26.98
N ASP A 84 -13.07 11.58 -26.98
CA ASP A 84 -14.34 11.05 -27.49
C ASP A 84 -15.55 11.35 -26.59
N GLY A 85 -15.33 11.95 -25.41
CA GLY A 85 -16.36 12.26 -24.42
C GLY A 85 -16.55 11.20 -23.34
N SER A 86 -15.89 10.05 -23.44
CA SER A 86 -15.92 9.02 -22.40
C SER A 86 -15.29 9.52 -21.10
N LEU A 87 -15.75 8.97 -19.97
CA LEU A 87 -15.37 9.39 -18.63
C LEU A 87 -15.04 8.17 -17.77
N LEU A 88 -13.92 8.24 -17.06
CA LEU A 88 -13.58 7.33 -15.98
C LEU A 88 -13.44 8.14 -14.68
N LEU A 89 -14.27 7.81 -13.69
CA LEU A 89 -14.14 8.27 -12.31
C LEU A 89 -13.57 7.14 -11.47
N ILE A 90 -12.57 7.45 -10.65
CA ILE A 90 -11.98 6.54 -9.67
C ILE A 90 -12.16 7.21 -8.32
N ASP A 91 -12.90 6.58 -7.43
CA ASP A 91 -13.05 7.07 -6.06
C ASP A 91 -11.93 6.55 -5.14
N PHE A 92 -11.92 7.07 -3.91
CA PHE A 92 -10.94 6.67 -2.90
C PHE A 92 -11.13 5.22 -2.43
N GLU A 93 -12.38 4.71 -2.49
CA GLU A 93 -12.77 3.34 -2.17
C GLU A 93 -12.36 2.34 -3.26
N GLY A 94 -11.80 2.84 -4.37
CA GLY A 94 -11.40 2.05 -5.52
C GLY A 94 -12.53 1.71 -6.47
N THR A 95 -13.75 2.18 -6.24
CA THR A 95 -14.82 2.07 -7.22
C THR A 95 -14.45 2.85 -8.48
N ARG A 96 -14.67 2.21 -9.64
CA ARG A 96 -14.50 2.81 -10.95
C ARG A 96 -15.84 2.95 -11.63
N ILE A 97 -16.14 4.16 -12.08
CA ILE A 97 -17.33 4.44 -12.87
C ILE A 97 -16.87 4.81 -14.27
N TYR A 98 -17.21 3.95 -15.23
CA TYR A 98 -17.01 4.16 -16.65
C TYR A 98 -18.30 4.70 -17.24
N ARG A 99 -18.24 5.82 -17.95
CA ARG A 99 -19.36 6.37 -18.71
C ARG A 99 -18.95 6.54 -20.16
N SER A 100 -19.71 5.94 -21.07
CA SER A 100 -19.51 6.09 -22.52
C SER A 100 -20.04 7.45 -23.02
N PRO A 101 -19.66 7.88 -24.23
CA PRO A 101 -20.13 9.14 -24.79
C PRO A 101 -21.65 9.22 -24.95
N ASP A 102 -22.33 8.08 -25.16
CA ASP A 102 -23.80 7.96 -25.22
C ASP A 102 -24.48 8.01 -23.84
N GLY A 103 -23.70 8.14 -22.75
CA GLY A 103 -24.20 8.29 -21.40
C GLY A 103 -24.40 6.98 -20.63
N LYS A 104 -24.17 5.80 -21.23
CA LYS A 104 -24.26 4.53 -20.48
C LYS A 104 -23.16 4.44 -19.44
N GLU A 105 -23.51 3.90 -18.27
CA GLU A 105 -22.59 3.77 -17.13
C GLU A 105 -22.34 2.32 -16.75
N LYS A 106 -21.12 2.06 -16.28
CA LYS A 106 -20.70 0.80 -15.67
C LYS A 106 -19.87 1.10 -14.43
N THR A 107 -20.32 0.58 -13.29
CA THR A 107 -19.61 0.68 -12.02
C THR A 107 -18.90 -0.63 -11.70
N VAL A 108 -17.65 -0.55 -11.25
CA VAL A 108 -16.80 -1.70 -10.93
C VAL A 108 -16.10 -1.45 -9.59
N SER A 109 -16.33 -2.31 -8.59
CA SER A 109 -15.49 -2.32 -7.39
C SER A 109 -14.14 -2.98 -7.69
N MET A 110 -13.08 -2.44 -7.09
CA MET A 110 -11.72 -2.96 -7.17
C MET A 110 -11.34 -3.85 -5.98
N ASP A 111 -12.26 -4.11 -5.05
CA ASP A 111 -12.03 -5.12 -4.02
C ASP A 111 -11.80 -6.49 -4.67
N GLY A 112 -10.79 -7.22 -4.18
CA GLY A 112 -10.37 -8.50 -4.77
C GLY A 112 -9.71 -8.37 -6.15
N LYS A 113 -9.27 -7.17 -6.56
CA LYS A 113 -8.61 -6.93 -7.85
C LYS A 113 -7.34 -6.10 -7.68
N THR A 114 -6.36 -6.35 -8.55
CA THR A 114 -5.17 -5.48 -8.70
C THR A 114 -5.59 -4.10 -9.24
N PRO A 115 -4.77 -3.03 -9.11
CA PRO A 115 -5.00 -1.74 -9.75
C PRO A 115 -5.22 -1.79 -11.26
N TYR A 116 -4.91 -2.90 -11.93
CA TYR A 116 -5.12 -3.08 -13.36
C TYR A 116 -6.45 -3.78 -13.69
N GLY A 117 -7.23 -4.16 -12.67
CA GLY A 117 -8.53 -4.81 -12.82
C GLY A 117 -8.48 -6.34 -12.91
N LEU A 118 -7.30 -6.94 -12.75
CA LEU A 118 -7.13 -8.39 -12.71
C LEU A 118 -7.63 -8.91 -11.35
N ALA A 119 -8.42 -9.99 -11.36
CA ALA A 119 -8.85 -10.66 -10.13
C ALA A 119 -7.62 -11.18 -9.35
N ILE A 120 -7.68 -11.03 -8.03
CA ILE A 120 -6.73 -11.61 -7.10
C ILE A 120 -7.35 -12.90 -6.60
N GLU A 121 -6.71 -14.02 -6.93
CA GLU A 121 -7.15 -15.33 -6.47
C GLU A 121 -6.87 -15.48 -4.97
N PRO A 122 -7.86 -15.84 -4.14
CA PRO A 122 -7.60 -16.19 -2.76
C PRO A 122 -6.82 -17.51 -2.72
N VAL A 123 -5.91 -17.63 -1.75
CA VAL A 123 -5.14 -18.85 -1.55
C VAL A 123 -5.35 -19.30 -0.11
N GLU A 124 -5.70 -20.56 0.11
CA GLU A 124 -5.88 -21.11 1.45
C GLU A 124 -5.18 -22.47 1.57
N LYS A 125 -4.54 -22.70 2.72
CA LYS A 125 -3.96 -23.97 3.09
C LYS A 125 -4.28 -24.28 4.53
N THR A 126 -4.79 -25.49 4.75
CA THR A 126 -5.06 -26.03 6.07
C THR A 126 -4.00 -27.06 6.40
N LEU A 127 -3.31 -26.87 7.52
CA LEU A 127 -2.32 -27.77 8.06
C LEU A 127 -2.90 -28.46 9.29
N THR A 128 -2.84 -29.78 9.32
CA THR A 128 -3.39 -30.59 10.41
C THR A 128 -2.36 -31.57 10.98
N SER A 129 -2.42 -31.79 12.29
CA SER A 129 -1.68 -32.87 12.97
C SER A 129 -2.45 -33.26 14.24
N GLY A 130 -3.09 -34.44 14.22
CA GLY A 130 -4.07 -34.81 15.24
C GLY A 130 -5.22 -33.80 15.27
N GLU A 131 -5.53 -33.27 16.45
CA GLU A 131 -6.56 -32.25 16.67
C GLU A 131 -6.07 -30.81 16.43
N ASN A 132 -4.80 -30.64 16.07
CA ASN A 132 -4.24 -29.31 15.79
C ASN A 132 -4.57 -28.90 14.36
N VAL A 133 -5.14 -27.71 14.19
CA VAL A 133 -5.50 -27.12 12.90
C VAL A 133 -4.90 -25.71 12.81
N LEU A 134 -4.16 -25.44 11.73
CA LEU A 134 -3.77 -24.08 11.36
C LEU A 134 -4.21 -23.81 9.93
N VAL A 135 -5.02 -22.77 9.76
CA VAL A 135 -5.37 -22.24 8.44
C VAL A 135 -4.43 -21.09 8.12
N ILE A 136 -3.75 -21.15 6.98
CA ILE A 136 -2.97 -20.03 6.43
C ILE A 136 -3.66 -19.62 5.15
N ARG A 137 -4.10 -18.37 5.06
CA ARG A 137 -4.84 -17.88 3.90
C ARG A 137 -4.39 -16.50 3.46
N TYR A 138 -4.45 -16.27 2.16
CA TYR A 138 -4.21 -15.00 1.50
C TYR A 138 -5.56 -14.40 1.12
N ASN A 139 -5.92 -13.29 1.77
CA ASN A 139 -7.23 -12.67 1.63
C ASN A 139 -7.20 -11.63 0.49
N ASN A 140 -7.83 -11.99 -0.62
CA ASN A 140 -7.92 -11.13 -1.80
C ASN A 140 -8.75 -9.86 -1.55
N MET A 141 -9.79 -9.92 -0.70
CA MET A 141 -10.61 -8.76 -0.34
C MET A 141 -9.86 -7.75 0.53
N LYS A 142 -8.74 -8.16 1.12
CA LYS A 142 -7.82 -7.30 1.88
C LYS A 142 -6.54 -6.94 1.12
N SER A 143 -6.44 -7.30 -0.16
CA SER A 143 -5.23 -7.13 -0.95
C SER A 143 -5.48 -6.29 -2.20
N ASP A 144 -4.44 -5.59 -2.65
CA ASP A 144 -4.44 -4.84 -3.92
C ASP A 144 -3.43 -5.40 -4.93
N ASP A 145 -2.83 -6.55 -4.65
CA ASP A 145 -1.91 -7.19 -5.57
C ASP A 145 -1.99 -8.71 -5.45
N ILE A 146 -1.29 -9.42 -6.33
CA ILE A 146 -1.19 -10.88 -6.29
C ILE A 146 -0.05 -11.34 -5.38
N LEU A 147 -0.16 -12.58 -4.87
CA LEU A 147 0.87 -13.19 -4.05
C LEU A 147 2.03 -13.71 -4.90
N ASP A 148 3.02 -12.85 -5.18
CA ASP A 148 4.19 -13.16 -6.00
C ASP A 148 5.52 -12.77 -5.33
N GLY A 149 6.65 -12.96 -6.03
CA GLY A 149 7.96 -12.43 -5.63
C GLY A 149 8.41 -12.81 -4.20
N GLU A 150 8.93 -11.83 -3.46
CA GLU A 150 9.31 -12.02 -2.04
C GLU A 150 8.13 -12.39 -1.12
N TYR A 151 6.91 -11.99 -1.45
CA TYR A 151 5.72 -12.30 -0.66
C TYR A 151 5.33 -13.77 -0.80
N LYS A 152 5.43 -14.31 -2.01
CA LYS A 152 5.26 -15.74 -2.26
C LYS A 152 6.34 -16.57 -1.56
N LYS A 153 7.59 -16.09 -1.54
CA LYS A 153 8.67 -16.74 -0.76
C LYS A 153 8.38 -16.73 0.74
N PHE A 154 7.81 -15.65 1.27
CA PHE A 154 7.37 -15.59 2.66
C PHE A 154 6.24 -16.59 2.93
N TRP A 155 5.23 -16.64 2.06
CA TRP A 155 4.14 -17.62 2.12
C TRP A 155 4.65 -19.07 2.13
N ASP A 156 5.56 -19.42 1.22
CA ASP A 156 6.09 -20.79 1.13
C ASP A 156 6.92 -21.16 2.37
N GLY A 157 7.73 -20.22 2.87
CA GLY A 157 8.47 -20.40 4.11
C GLY A 157 7.54 -20.53 5.33
N LEU A 158 6.45 -19.77 5.36
CA LEU A 158 5.43 -19.86 6.40
C LEU A 158 4.74 -21.23 6.40
N LEU A 159 4.34 -21.75 5.23
CA LEU A 159 3.77 -23.09 5.09
C LEU A 159 4.75 -24.18 5.54
N SER A 160 6.00 -24.11 5.08
CA SER A 160 7.03 -25.09 5.44
C SER A 160 7.34 -25.07 6.94
N GLY A 161 7.52 -23.88 7.51
CA GLY A 161 7.78 -23.70 8.94
C GLY A 161 6.60 -24.13 9.81
N ALA A 162 5.38 -23.77 9.42
CA ALA A 162 4.16 -24.16 10.12
C ALA A 162 3.97 -25.68 10.10
N GLY A 163 4.14 -26.31 8.94
CA GLY A 163 4.00 -27.77 8.81
C GLY A 163 4.93 -28.51 9.77
N LYS A 164 6.21 -28.14 9.79
CA LYS A 164 7.19 -28.72 10.73
C LYS A 164 6.77 -28.58 12.19
N ARG A 165 6.34 -27.37 12.59
CA ARG A 165 5.98 -27.06 13.99
C ARG A 165 4.68 -27.71 14.45
N ILE A 166 3.70 -27.83 13.56
CA ILE A 166 2.42 -28.51 13.84
C ILE A 166 2.64 -30.01 13.96
N SER A 167 3.43 -30.62 13.06
CA SER A 167 3.76 -32.04 13.14
C SER A 167 4.57 -32.40 14.38
N SER A 168 5.45 -31.52 14.85
CA SER A 168 6.24 -31.73 16.07
C SER A 168 5.48 -31.36 17.36
N ARG A 169 4.25 -30.86 17.28
CA ARG A 169 3.51 -30.39 18.46
C ARG A 169 2.96 -31.58 19.24
N SER A 170 3.58 -31.91 20.36
CA SER A 170 3.06 -32.86 21.35
C SER A 170 2.19 -32.14 22.39
N SER A 171 1.16 -31.41 21.96
CA SER A 171 0.27 -30.71 22.88
C SER A 171 -0.75 -31.67 23.49
N ARG A 172 -1.10 -31.45 24.77
CA ARG A 172 -2.21 -32.14 25.46
C ARG A 172 -3.60 -31.59 25.09
N SER A 173 -3.68 -30.43 24.45
CA SER A 173 -4.91 -29.76 24.04
C SER A 173 -4.94 -29.46 22.54
N ALA A 174 -6.13 -29.57 21.95
CA ALA A 174 -6.39 -29.20 20.56
C ALA A 174 -6.08 -27.72 20.32
N PHE A 175 -5.31 -27.44 19.27
CA PHE A 175 -5.02 -26.09 18.80
C PHE A 175 -5.86 -25.76 17.56
N SER A 176 -6.43 -24.56 17.50
CA SER A 176 -7.07 -24.03 16.29
C SER A 176 -6.66 -22.58 16.08
N GLY A 177 -5.97 -22.31 14.97
CA GLY A 177 -5.49 -20.97 14.64
C GLY A 177 -5.66 -20.62 13.16
N THR A 178 -5.62 -19.32 12.87
CA THR A 178 -5.61 -18.79 11.50
C THR A 178 -4.53 -17.72 11.36
N ILE A 179 -3.76 -17.78 10.27
CA ILE A 179 -2.91 -16.69 9.78
C ILE A 179 -3.56 -16.15 8.51
N GLU A 180 -4.08 -14.93 8.58
CA GLU A 180 -4.61 -14.22 7.43
C GLU A 180 -3.55 -13.25 6.89
N LEU A 181 -3.11 -13.51 5.68
CA LEU A 181 -2.17 -12.68 4.94
C LEU A 181 -2.92 -11.75 3.99
N SER A 182 -2.44 -10.51 3.88
CA SER A 182 -2.91 -9.57 2.86
C SER A 182 -1.76 -8.70 2.35
N LEU A 183 -1.80 -8.31 1.07
CA LEU A 183 -0.75 -7.52 0.44
C LEU A 183 -1.28 -6.18 -0.07
N CYS A 184 -0.67 -5.11 0.42
CA CYS A 184 -0.92 -3.75 -0.02
C CYS A 184 0.36 -3.19 -0.65
N ARG A 185 0.57 -3.38 -1.94
CA ARG A 185 1.78 -2.90 -2.63
C ARG A 185 1.65 -1.44 -3.07
N PHE A 186 0.48 -1.06 -3.56
CA PHE A 186 0.30 0.25 -4.21
C PHE A 186 -0.45 1.23 -3.30
N SER A 187 -1.40 0.73 -2.50
CA SER A 187 -2.18 1.50 -1.51
C SER A 187 -2.79 2.78 -2.08
N ARG A 188 -3.13 2.75 -3.38
CA ARG A 188 -3.64 3.91 -4.12
C ARG A 188 -5.15 4.08 -3.96
N THR A 189 -5.87 2.96 -3.98
CA THR A 189 -7.34 2.88 -3.90
C THR A 189 -7.76 1.58 -3.22
N GLY A 190 -9.04 1.42 -2.85
CA GLY A 190 -9.54 0.15 -2.31
C GLY A 190 -9.17 -0.09 -0.86
N TYR A 191 -9.27 -1.35 -0.43
CA TYR A 191 -9.00 -1.77 0.96
C TYR A 191 -7.65 -1.25 1.48
N CYS A 192 -6.60 -1.39 0.69
CA CYS A 192 -5.25 -0.99 1.08
C CYS A 192 -5.12 0.52 1.30
N ARG A 193 -5.81 1.34 0.50
CA ARG A 193 -5.89 2.78 0.73
C ARG A 193 -6.67 3.11 2.01
N ARG A 194 -7.81 2.45 2.25
CA ARG A 194 -8.61 2.63 3.48
C ARG A 194 -7.78 2.36 4.74
N GLN A 195 -6.93 1.33 4.70
CA GLN A 195 -6.09 0.96 5.84
C GLN A 195 -4.84 1.84 5.98
N ASN A 196 -4.49 2.63 4.97
CA ASN A 196 -3.27 3.43 4.90
C ASN A 196 -2.01 2.63 5.28
N ARG A 197 -1.93 1.38 4.80
CA ARG A 197 -0.81 0.46 5.06
C ARG A 197 -0.19 0.04 3.74
N THR A 198 1.13 -0.16 3.74
CA THR A 198 1.88 -0.71 2.59
C THR A 198 2.73 -1.87 3.08
N GLY A 199 2.77 -2.97 2.32
CA GLY A 199 3.47 -4.19 2.66
C GLY A 199 2.55 -5.40 2.82
N LEU A 200 3.13 -6.50 3.28
CA LEU A 200 2.43 -7.74 3.63
C LEU A 200 1.99 -7.67 5.09
N THR A 201 0.70 -7.80 5.35
CA THR A 201 0.16 -7.91 6.70
C THR A 201 -0.11 -9.37 7.03
N ALA A 202 0.22 -9.80 8.24
CA ALA A 202 -0.16 -11.07 8.81
C ALA A 202 -1.01 -10.83 10.07
N GLU A 203 -2.30 -11.12 9.99
CA GLU A 203 -3.25 -11.06 11.11
C GLU A 203 -3.45 -12.46 11.67
N LEU A 204 -3.26 -12.61 12.99
CA LEU A 204 -3.25 -13.91 13.67
C LEU A 204 -4.50 -14.06 14.53
N TYR A 205 -5.08 -15.26 14.50
CA TYR A 205 -6.28 -15.61 15.25
C TYR A 205 -6.12 -16.96 15.94
N LYS A 206 -6.71 -17.10 17.14
CA LYS A 206 -6.97 -18.38 17.80
C LYS A 206 -8.48 -18.58 17.83
N GLY A 207 -8.97 -19.62 17.15
CA GLY A 207 -10.39 -19.71 16.79
C GLY A 207 -10.83 -18.44 16.04
N THR A 208 -11.80 -17.71 16.58
CA THR A 208 -12.29 -16.43 16.04
C THR A 208 -11.67 -15.20 16.70
N ALA A 209 -10.88 -15.38 17.77
CA ALA A 209 -10.31 -14.27 18.53
C ALA A 209 -9.04 -13.76 17.85
N PHE A 210 -9.00 -12.45 17.56
CA PHE A 210 -7.79 -11.77 17.09
C PHE A 210 -6.72 -11.77 18.17
N LEU A 211 -5.48 -12.09 17.78
CA LEU A 211 -4.33 -12.09 18.67
C LEU A 211 -3.43 -10.89 18.44
N LYS A 212 -2.93 -10.78 17.21
CA LYS A 212 -1.86 -9.84 16.86
C LYS A 212 -1.78 -9.67 15.35
N SER A 213 -1.24 -8.53 14.92
CA SER A 213 -0.89 -8.31 13.53
C SER A 213 0.57 -7.91 13.37
N PHE A 214 1.15 -8.26 12.23
CA PHE A 214 2.46 -7.83 11.79
C PHE A 214 2.36 -7.23 10.39
N THR A 215 3.22 -6.27 10.07
CA THR A 215 3.31 -5.69 8.73
C THR A 215 4.77 -5.66 8.30
N PHE A 216 5.04 -6.18 7.11
CA PHE A 216 6.39 -6.32 6.57
C PHE A 216 6.50 -5.62 5.22
N SER A 217 7.56 -4.84 5.06
CA SER A 217 7.88 -4.17 3.80
C SER A 217 8.57 -5.12 2.81
N ALA A 218 8.50 -4.80 1.51
CA ALA A 218 9.20 -5.57 0.47
C ALA A 218 10.73 -5.68 0.74
N PRO A 219 11.44 -4.60 1.14
CA PRO A 219 12.87 -4.67 1.43
C PRO A 219 13.22 -5.63 2.58
N GLU A 220 12.36 -5.74 3.60
CA GLU A 220 12.57 -6.70 4.69
C GLU A 220 12.43 -8.14 4.19
N LEU A 221 11.37 -8.41 3.42
CA LEU A 221 11.09 -9.75 2.89
C LEU A 221 12.06 -10.19 1.79
N ARG A 222 12.73 -9.25 1.12
CA ARG A 222 13.74 -9.56 0.10
C ARG A 222 14.99 -10.21 0.68
N LYS A 223 15.37 -9.88 1.92
CA LYS A 223 16.55 -10.41 2.61
C LYS A 223 16.23 -11.81 3.19
N PRO A 224 16.89 -12.90 2.73
CA PRO A 224 16.56 -14.26 3.16
C PRO A 224 16.59 -14.47 4.68
N ASP A 225 17.68 -14.12 5.35
CA ASP A 225 17.85 -14.33 6.80
C ASP A 225 16.80 -13.58 7.62
N LEU A 226 16.48 -12.35 7.19
CA LEU A 226 15.46 -11.55 7.85
C LEU A 226 14.07 -12.14 7.60
N ARG A 227 13.77 -12.56 6.35
CA ARG A 227 12.51 -13.22 6.01
C ARG A 227 12.28 -14.47 6.87
N GLU A 228 13.29 -15.31 7.05
CA GLU A 228 13.21 -16.50 7.91
C GLU A 228 12.94 -16.14 9.38
N LYS A 229 13.63 -15.13 9.91
CA LYS A 229 13.39 -14.62 11.27
C LYS A 229 11.95 -14.09 11.45
N LEU A 230 11.43 -13.36 10.47
CA LEU A 230 10.07 -12.83 10.49
C LEU A 230 9.03 -13.96 10.43
N ILE A 231 9.25 -14.99 9.61
CA ILE A 231 8.42 -16.20 9.58
C ILE A 231 8.40 -16.85 10.97
N GLY A 232 9.57 -17.06 11.58
CA GLY A 232 9.69 -17.61 12.92
C GLY A 232 8.86 -16.81 13.94
N THR A 233 8.97 -15.48 13.90
CA THR A 233 8.23 -14.56 14.79
C THR A 233 6.71 -14.71 14.64
N VAL A 234 6.20 -14.80 13.41
CA VAL A 234 4.77 -15.00 13.14
C VAL A 234 4.30 -16.35 13.67
N LEU A 235 5.06 -17.41 13.41
CA LEU A 235 4.71 -18.75 13.84
C LEU A 235 4.79 -18.91 15.36
N ASP A 236 5.79 -18.32 16.02
CA ASP A 236 5.91 -18.31 17.48
C ASP A 236 4.68 -17.63 18.10
N ALA A 237 4.22 -16.53 17.51
CA ALA A 237 3.09 -15.76 18.03
C ALA A 237 1.72 -16.47 17.88
N VAL A 238 1.48 -17.20 16.78
CA VAL A 238 0.19 -17.90 16.59
C VAL A 238 0.18 -19.26 17.29
N LEU A 239 1.33 -19.93 17.34
CA LEU A 239 1.46 -21.28 17.89
C LEU A 239 1.86 -21.30 19.37
N SER A 240 2.11 -20.15 20.01
CA SER A 240 2.31 -20.12 21.46
C SER A 240 1.08 -20.71 22.14
N ASP A 241 1.26 -21.42 23.25
CA ASP A 241 0.14 -21.87 24.09
C ASP A 241 -0.67 -20.68 24.62
#